data_AF-A0A7W1NUV6-F1
#
_entry.id   AF-A0A7W1NUV6-F1
#
_cell.length_a   1.000
_cell.length_b   1.000
_cell.length_c   1.000
_cell.angle_alpha   90.00
_cell.angle_beta   90.00
_cell.angle_gamma   90.00
#
_symmetry.space_group_name_H-M   'P 1'
#
loop_
_entity.id
_entity.type
_entity.pdbx_description
1 polymer ?
#
loop_
_entity_poly.entity_id
_entity_poly.type
_entity_poly.pdbx_seq_one_letter_code
_entity_poly.pdbx_strand_id
1 'polypeptide(L)'
;MRKLMGILMMAMVVVSAGIMAVGAQDDATAVLRDACPNTEGAYYKAGLFPRYEYRNKRLVLVSWNTGKTVQEVETSLDASHLNVMNWSPDCHYMAAALGEFGHTSTVIWDVTNGQRVGSFANAGLRWSPNSQQAIVSNSDGLALWSVGQDKAVKLTNFRGDDYTSRWDIDHNEVWVLPTSYYYSAAGVTVYSLKNGDKVGYYDNPAGQSAQIGFTLSADGNKVIVYTVRLQNVSGAGVTVWDRGTKNNVQVDANTDGTSYVERIALSADARYLVIGGNNLRVWDLQNLPAKLNDRDPMVYAASSAKITNVRFLNGNVVEATSSEGQAQWDVASGKVVTNIVSR
;
A
#
# COMPACT_ATOMS: atom_id res chain seq x y z
N MET A 1 6.02 10.68 99.31
CA MET A 1 7.08 10.48 98.29
C MET A 1 6.98 9.07 97.70
N ARG A 2 6.38 8.91 96.52
CA ARG A 2 6.80 8.01 95.43
C ARG A 2 5.75 8.09 94.30
N LYS A 3 6.26 8.38 93.11
CA LYS A 3 5.53 8.76 91.89
C LYS A 3 4.83 7.53 91.28
N LEU A 4 3.55 7.69 90.90
CA LEU A 4 2.91 6.79 89.93
C LEU A 4 3.20 7.32 88.53
N MET A 5 3.79 6.45 87.71
CA MET A 5 4.22 6.70 86.34
C MET A 5 3.15 6.11 85.42
N GLY A 6 2.35 6.97 84.80
CA GLY A 6 1.38 6.58 83.77
C GLY A 6 2.10 6.44 82.42
N ILE A 7 2.10 5.24 81.86
CA ILE A 7 2.61 4.95 80.52
C ILE A 7 1.46 5.18 79.53
N LEU A 8 1.60 6.21 78.70
CA LEU A 8 0.72 6.50 77.58
C LEU A 8 1.25 5.73 76.34
N MET A 9 0.59 4.63 75.98
CA MET A 9 0.89 3.89 74.75
C MET A 9 0.13 4.53 73.58
N MET A 10 0.84 5.27 72.72
CA MET A 10 0.31 5.85 71.50
C MET A 10 0.48 4.84 70.35
N ALA A 11 -0.62 4.22 69.93
CA ALA A 11 -0.64 3.30 68.79
C ALA A 11 -0.56 4.10 67.48
N MET A 12 0.59 4.05 66.81
CA MET A 12 0.82 4.65 65.50
C MET A 12 0.35 3.68 64.42
N VAL A 13 -0.84 3.90 63.87
CA VAL A 13 -1.36 3.14 62.72
C VAL A 13 -0.72 3.72 61.46
N VAL A 14 0.29 3.04 60.93
CA VAL A 14 0.89 3.35 59.63
C VAL A 14 -0.02 2.75 58.55
N VAL A 15 -0.80 3.60 57.88
CA VAL A 15 -1.53 3.23 56.67
C VAL A 15 -0.55 3.21 55.51
N SER A 16 -0.03 2.02 55.20
CA SER A 16 0.80 1.78 54.03
C SER A 16 -0.07 1.89 52.78
N ALA A 17 -0.10 3.06 52.14
CA ALA A 17 -0.60 3.18 50.78
C ALA A 17 0.37 2.42 49.86
N GLY A 18 0.06 1.15 49.58
CA GLY A 18 0.78 0.34 48.62
C GLY A 18 0.65 0.96 47.24
N ILE A 19 1.66 1.71 46.82
CA ILE A 19 1.86 2.09 45.43
C ILE A 19 2.16 0.78 44.69
N MET A 20 1.11 0.17 44.13
CA MET A 20 1.30 -0.90 43.16
C MET A 20 1.99 -0.25 41.95
N ALA A 21 3.30 -0.45 41.86
CA ALA A 21 4.06 -0.19 40.65
C ALA A 21 3.50 -1.11 39.57
N VAL A 22 2.58 -0.58 38.76
CA VAL A 22 2.19 -1.17 37.49
C VAL A 22 3.48 -1.24 36.68
N GLY A 23 3.96 -2.44 36.37
CA GLY A 23 5.14 -2.62 35.53
C GLY A 23 4.93 -1.83 34.23
N ALA A 24 5.67 -0.73 34.09
CA ALA A 24 5.68 0.06 32.89
C ALA A 24 6.19 -0.84 31.77
N GLN A 25 5.31 -1.14 30.82
CA GLN A 25 5.68 -1.77 29.57
C GLN A 25 6.43 -0.67 28.78
N ASP A 26 7.73 -0.54 29.07
CA ASP A 26 8.65 0.58 28.73
C ASP A 26 9.00 0.72 27.23
N ASP A 27 8.09 0.36 26.33
CA ASP A 27 8.21 0.72 24.93
C ASP A 27 7.17 1.78 24.57
N ALA A 28 7.48 3.04 24.92
CA ALA A 28 6.70 4.19 24.47
C ALA A 28 6.55 4.23 22.94
N THR A 29 7.43 3.55 22.18
CA THR A 29 7.30 3.44 20.73
C THR A 29 6.23 2.44 20.32
N ALA A 30 5.95 1.40 21.12
CA ALA A 30 4.89 0.45 20.83
C ALA A 30 3.50 1.11 20.90
N VAL A 31 3.27 1.98 21.88
CA VAL A 31 1.97 2.68 22.02
C VAL A 31 1.70 3.65 20.86
N LEU A 32 2.76 4.27 20.31
CA LEU A 32 2.62 5.16 19.16
C LEU A 32 2.30 4.42 17.86
N ARG A 33 2.55 3.11 17.77
CA ARG A 33 2.24 2.30 16.57
C ARG A 33 0.74 2.10 16.38
N ASP A 34 -0.02 2.11 17.47
CA ASP A 34 -1.45 1.80 17.43
C ASP A 34 -2.32 3.05 17.19
N ALA A 35 -1.77 4.25 17.33
CA ALA A 35 -2.47 5.49 16.99
C ALA A 35 -2.65 5.62 15.47
N CYS A 36 -3.68 6.35 15.01
CA CYS A 36 -3.85 6.60 13.59
C CYS A 36 -2.63 7.38 13.04
N PRO A 37 -1.93 6.87 12.02
CA PRO A 37 -0.73 7.52 11.49
C PRO A 37 -1.07 8.69 10.55
N ASN A 38 -2.32 8.81 10.10
CA ASN A 38 -2.73 9.79 9.08
C ASN A 38 -3.15 11.11 9.73
N THR A 39 -2.19 11.99 10.02
CA THR A 39 -2.44 13.27 10.72
C THR A 39 -3.35 14.25 9.95
N GLU A 40 -3.49 14.03 8.64
CA GLU A 40 -4.37 14.81 7.76
C GLU A 40 -5.76 14.17 7.59
N GLY A 41 -6.00 13.01 8.21
CA GLY A 41 -7.29 12.32 8.14
C GLY A 41 -8.40 13.16 8.77
N ALA A 42 -9.59 13.18 8.15
CA ALA A 42 -10.71 14.01 8.59
C ALA A 42 -11.17 13.72 10.03
N TYR A 43 -10.94 12.50 10.52
CA TYR A 43 -11.29 12.06 11.87
C TYR A 43 -10.07 11.92 12.79
N TYR A 44 -8.89 12.40 12.34
CA TYR A 44 -7.68 12.36 13.15
C TYR A 44 -7.85 13.17 14.44
N LYS A 45 -7.45 12.57 15.57
CA LYS A 45 -7.44 13.21 16.88
C LYS A 45 -6.06 13.05 17.50
N ALA A 46 -5.32 14.15 17.60
CA ALA A 46 -3.96 14.15 18.12
C ALA A 46 -3.91 13.61 19.56
N GLY A 47 -2.94 12.74 19.83
CA GLY A 47 -2.71 12.17 21.16
C GLY A 47 -3.79 11.20 21.62
N LEU A 48 -4.60 10.62 20.71
CA LEU A 48 -5.46 9.49 21.03
C LEU A 48 -4.88 8.19 20.48
N PHE A 49 -5.01 7.12 21.25
CA PHE A 49 -4.64 5.77 20.82
C PHE A 49 -5.65 4.74 21.35
N PRO A 50 -5.86 3.63 20.65
CA PRO A 50 -6.72 2.55 21.10
C PRO A 50 -6.01 1.73 22.18
N ARG A 51 -6.76 1.28 23.19
CA ARG A 51 -6.26 0.38 24.23
C ARG A 51 -7.30 -0.71 24.48
N TYR A 52 -6.86 -1.96 24.39
CA TYR A 52 -7.64 -3.09 24.87
C TYR A 52 -7.40 -3.31 26.36
N GLU A 53 -8.45 -3.19 27.17
CA GLU A 53 -8.39 -3.42 28.61
C GLU A 53 -8.84 -4.85 28.93
N TYR A 54 -7.92 -5.81 28.84
CA TYR A 54 -8.20 -7.25 28.98
C TYR A 54 -9.05 -7.62 30.21
N ARG A 55 -8.77 -7.01 31.37
CA ARG A 55 -9.52 -7.29 32.62
C ARG A 55 -10.96 -6.76 32.57
N ASN A 56 -11.17 -5.63 31.92
CA ASN A 56 -12.48 -4.99 31.81
C ASN A 56 -13.23 -5.41 30.54
N LYS A 57 -12.59 -6.23 29.69
CA LYS A 57 -13.13 -6.74 28.42
C LYS A 57 -13.72 -5.60 27.58
N ARG A 58 -12.94 -4.55 27.36
CA ARG A 58 -13.37 -3.39 26.56
C ARG A 58 -12.24 -2.81 25.73
N LEU A 59 -12.61 -2.25 24.59
CA LEU A 59 -11.76 -1.45 23.73
C LEU A 59 -12.10 0.02 23.93
N VAL A 60 -11.10 0.83 24.24
CA VAL A 60 -11.27 2.26 24.53
C VAL A 60 -10.27 3.11 23.75
N LEU A 61 -10.62 4.36 23.47
CA LEU A 61 -9.65 5.39 23.09
C LEU A 61 -9.17 6.11 24.34
N VAL A 62 -7.86 6.26 24.46
CA VAL A 62 -7.20 6.87 25.62
C VAL A 62 -6.44 8.10 25.17
N SER A 63 -6.54 9.18 25.94
CA SER A 63 -5.71 10.36 25.76
C SER A 63 -4.30 10.10 26.29
N TRP A 64 -3.31 10.25 25.42
CA TRP A 64 -1.90 10.15 25.77
C TRP A 64 -1.51 11.14 26.87
N ASN A 65 -1.96 12.39 26.76
CA ASN A 65 -1.59 13.46 27.66
C ASN A 65 -2.12 13.28 29.09
N THR A 66 -3.24 12.56 29.25
CA THR A 66 -3.94 12.47 30.53
C THR A 66 -4.08 11.05 31.06
N GLY A 67 -3.84 10.04 30.23
CA GLY A 67 -4.12 8.63 30.52
C GLY A 67 -5.62 8.30 30.66
N LYS A 68 -6.51 9.28 30.48
CA LYS A 68 -7.95 9.12 30.65
C LYS A 68 -8.58 8.48 29.42
N THR A 69 -9.56 7.62 29.66
CA THR A 69 -10.47 7.15 28.62
C THR A 69 -11.27 8.32 28.08
N VAL A 70 -11.18 8.54 26.77
CA VAL A 70 -11.91 9.57 26.04
C VAL A 70 -13.18 9.01 25.44
N GLN A 71 -13.13 7.76 25.01
CA GLN A 71 -14.26 7.07 24.37
C GLN A 71 -14.19 5.57 24.63
N GLU A 72 -15.35 4.96 24.87
CA GLU A 72 -15.49 3.51 24.79
C GLU A 72 -15.89 3.15 23.36
N VAL A 73 -15.09 2.32 22.69
CA VAL A 73 -15.35 1.88 21.32
C VAL A 73 -16.17 0.59 21.34
N GLU A 74 -15.88 -0.31 22.28
CA GLU A 74 -16.68 -1.51 22.49
C GLU A 74 -16.54 -2.01 23.93
N THR A 75 -17.64 -2.47 24.51
CA THR A 75 -17.68 -3.13 25.83
C THR A 75 -18.03 -4.61 25.68
N SER A 76 -17.72 -5.41 26.70
CA SER A 76 -17.91 -6.86 26.68
C SER A 76 -17.17 -7.57 25.53
N LEU A 77 -16.03 -7.00 25.11
CA LEU A 77 -15.13 -7.56 24.11
C LEU A 77 -14.39 -8.75 24.71
N ASP A 78 -14.92 -9.95 24.51
CA ASP A 78 -14.26 -11.17 24.95
C ASP A 78 -13.22 -11.66 23.94
N ALA A 79 -11.98 -11.20 24.12
CA ALA A 79 -10.86 -11.62 23.32
C ALA A 79 -9.65 -11.98 24.19
N SER A 80 -8.96 -13.05 23.84
CA SER A 80 -7.67 -13.42 24.44
C SER A 80 -6.57 -12.44 24.03
N HIS A 81 -6.57 -12.00 22.76
CA HIS A 81 -5.67 -10.98 22.24
C HIS A 81 -6.39 -10.00 21.32
N LEU A 82 -5.87 -8.77 21.29
CA LEU A 82 -6.20 -7.73 20.32
C LEU A 82 -4.89 -7.15 19.79
N ASN A 83 -4.76 -7.03 18.48
CA ASN A 83 -3.62 -6.41 17.82
C ASN A 83 -4.11 -5.45 16.73
N VAL A 84 -3.87 -4.14 16.92
CA VAL A 84 -4.26 -3.13 15.93
C VAL A 84 -3.43 -3.34 14.67
N MET A 85 -4.11 -3.50 13.53
CA MET A 85 -3.46 -3.80 12.26
C MET A 85 -3.25 -2.55 11.43
N ASN A 86 -4.32 -1.77 11.24
CA ASN A 86 -4.28 -0.54 10.46
C ASN A 86 -5.45 0.38 10.79
N TRP A 87 -5.34 1.60 10.28
CA TRP A 87 -6.38 2.61 10.28
C TRP A 87 -6.76 2.95 8.85
N SER A 88 -8.02 3.34 8.63
CA SER A 88 -8.43 3.93 7.37
C SER A 88 -7.69 5.27 7.13
N PRO A 89 -7.48 5.70 5.87
CA PRO A 89 -6.80 6.96 5.54
C PRO A 89 -7.35 8.19 6.27
N ASP A 90 -8.67 8.26 6.46
CA ASP A 90 -9.35 9.33 7.18
C ASP A 90 -9.37 9.17 8.71
N CYS A 91 -8.77 8.11 9.27
CA CYS A 91 -8.80 7.74 10.68
C CYS A 91 -10.19 7.40 11.27
N HIS A 92 -11.21 7.21 10.42
CA HIS A 92 -12.56 6.91 10.90
C HIS A 92 -12.73 5.46 11.34
N TYR A 93 -12.05 4.54 10.65
CA TYR A 93 -12.15 3.12 10.90
C TYR A 93 -10.81 2.57 11.39
N MET A 94 -10.89 1.66 12.35
CA MET A 94 -9.75 0.92 12.85
C MET A 94 -9.98 -0.57 12.60
N ALA A 95 -8.98 -1.27 12.05
CA ALA A 95 -8.99 -2.72 11.96
C ALA A 95 -8.00 -3.34 12.95
N ALA A 96 -8.41 -4.41 13.62
CA ALA A 96 -7.56 -5.17 14.53
C ALA A 96 -7.79 -6.68 14.37
N ALA A 97 -6.74 -7.47 14.58
CA ALA A 97 -6.85 -8.90 14.75
C ALA A 97 -7.31 -9.21 16.17
N LEU A 98 -8.34 -10.04 16.30
CA LEU A 98 -8.98 -10.44 17.55
C LEU A 98 -8.92 -11.96 17.69
N GLY A 99 -8.52 -12.47 18.85
CA GLY A 99 -8.50 -13.91 19.15
C GLY A 99 -7.09 -14.50 19.27
N GLU A 100 -6.98 -15.82 19.27
CA GLU A 100 -5.71 -16.52 19.46
C GLU A 100 -4.88 -16.58 18.18
N PHE A 101 -3.55 -16.71 18.33
CA PHE A 101 -2.65 -16.89 17.18
C PHE A 101 -3.08 -18.11 16.34
N GLY A 102 -3.30 -17.90 15.04
CA GLY A 102 -3.78 -18.92 14.10
C GLY A 102 -5.31 -19.05 14.01
N HIS A 103 -6.05 -18.41 14.91
CA HIS A 103 -7.51 -18.36 14.92
C HIS A 103 -8.00 -16.92 15.15
N THR A 104 -7.41 -15.97 14.42
CA THR A 104 -7.75 -14.56 14.55
C THR A 104 -8.92 -14.19 13.64
N SER A 105 -9.75 -13.25 14.07
CA SER A 105 -10.69 -12.54 13.22
C SER A 105 -10.23 -11.10 13.06
N THR A 106 -10.22 -10.59 11.84
CA THR A 106 -10.03 -9.17 11.59
C THR A 106 -11.35 -8.47 11.77
N VAL A 107 -11.42 -7.66 12.82
CA VAL A 107 -12.61 -6.89 13.18
C VAL A 107 -12.35 -5.42 12.86
N ILE A 108 -13.38 -4.75 12.38
CA ILE A 108 -13.32 -3.36 11.97
C ILE A 108 -14.32 -2.57 12.80
N TRP A 109 -13.85 -1.48 13.41
CA TRP A 109 -14.67 -0.58 14.20
C TRP A 109 -14.78 0.78 13.51
N ASP A 110 -15.98 1.33 13.55
CA ASP A 110 -16.18 2.77 13.45
C ASP A 110 -15.87 3.36 14.82
N VAL A 111 -14.71 4.02 14.91
CA VAL A 111 -14.22 4.54 16.20
C VAL A 111 -14.90 5.84 16.59
N THR A 112 -15.60 6.50 15.66
CA THR A 112 -16.35 7.72 15.96
C THR A 112 -17.66 7.36 16.66
N ASN A 113 -18.36 6.36 16.12
CA ASN A 113 -19.66 5.92 16.62
C ASN A 113 -19.56 4.79 17.66
N GLY A 114 -18.39 4.18 17.84
CA GLY A 114 -18.17 3.15 18.86
C GLY A 114 -18.92 1.85 18.55
N GLN A 115 -18.81 1.37 17.31
CA GLN A 115 -19.49 0.15 16.87
C GLN A 115 -18.65 -0.68 15.90
N ARG A 116 -18.86 -2.00 15.93
CA ARG A 116 -18.32 -2.90 14.90
C ARG A 116 -19.06 -2.68 13.60
N VAL A 117 -18.31 -2.57 12.51
CA VAL A 117 -18.86 -2.42 11.15
C VAL A 117 -18.48 -3.57 10.22
N GLY A 118 -17.53 -4.43 10.61
CA GLY A 118 -17.14 -5.62 9.84
C GLY A 118 -16.36 -6.63 10.66
N SER A 119 -16.40 -7.90 10.25
CA SER A 119 -15.62 -8.99 10.85
C SER A 119 -15.33 -10.09 9.81
N PHE A 120 -14.06 -10.50 9.72
CA PHE A 120 -13.59 -11.48 8.75
C PHE A 120 -12.65 -12.48 9.42
N ALA A 121 -12.93 -13.78 9.27
CA ALA A 121 -12.05 -14.82 9.82
C ALA A 121 -10.70 -14.87 9.07
N ASN A 122 -9.60 -14.88 9.82
CA ASN A 122 -8.22 -15.05 9.35
C ASN A 122 -7.88 -14.20 8.11
N ALA A 123 -8.18 -12.91 8.16
CA ALA A 123 -8.09 -12.04 6.99
C ALA A 123 -7.11 -10.87 7.14
N GLY A 124 -6.34 -10.56 6.10
CA GLY A 124 -5.68 -9.28 5.91
C GLY A 124 -6.64 -8.22 5.36
N LEU A 125 -6.27 -6.95 5.47
CA LEU A 125 -7.08 -5.83 4.98
C LEU A 125 -6.22 -4.69 4.42
N ARG A 126 -6.61 -4.14 3.27
CA ARG A 126 -6.03 -2.91 2.70
C ARG A 126 -7.13 -1.93 2.31
N TRP A 127 -7.12 -0.75 2.93
CA TRP A 127 -8.10 0.31 2.70
C TRP A 127 -7.97 0.96 1.33
N SER A 128 -9.11 1.39 0.79
CA SER A 128 -9.18 2.36 -0.30
C SER A 128 -8.74 3.76 0.19
N PRO A 129 -8.19 4.63 -0.68
CA PRO A 129 -7.77 5.97 -0.31
C PRO A 129 -8.87 6.86 0.30
N ASN A 130 -10.14 6.62 -0.07
CA ASN A 130 -11.31 7.34 0.44
C ASN A 130 -11.95 6.71 1.68
N SER A 131 -11.33 5.67 2.27
CA SER A 131 -11.81 4.94 3.44
C SER A 131 -13.16 4.22 3.32
N GLN A 132 -13.80 4.22 2.15
CA GLN A 132 -15.14 3.65 2.00
C GLN A 132 -15.13 2.13 1.73
N GLN A 133 -13.97 1.59 1.35
CA GLN A 133 -13.84 0.21 0.91
C GLN A 133 -12.50 -0.36 1.36
N ALA A 134 -12.40 -1.69 1.34
CA ALA A 134 -11.14 -2.38 1.54
C ALA A 134 -11.07 -3.67 0.71
N ILE A 135 -9.85 -4.07 0.33
CA ILE A 135 -9.60 -5.44 -0.09
C ILE A 135 -9.36 -6.26 1.17
N VAL A 136 -10.16 -7.31 1.33
CA VAL A 136 -10.01 -8.34 2.35
C VAL A 136 -9.33 -9.55 1.73
N SER A 137 -8.25 -10.03 2.33
CA SER A 137 -7.47 -11.19 1.85
C SER A 137 -7.52 -12.33 2.86
N ASN A 138 -7.87 -13.54 2.44
CA ASN A 138 -7.87 -14.71 3.33
C ASN A 138 -7.57 -16.00 2.55
N SER A 139 -7.79 -17.16 3.18
CA SER A 139 -7.59 -18.47 2.55
C SER A 139 -8.55 -18.77 1.39
N ASP A 140 -9.67 -18.06 1.28
CA ASP A 140 -10.67 -18.26 0.22
C ASP A 140 -10.42 -17.36 -0.99
N GLY A 141 -9.63 -16.30 -0.81
CA GLY A 141 -9.08 -15.49 -1.86
C GLY A 141 -9.05 -14.00 -1.49
N LEU A 142 -9.25 -13.14 -2.50
CA LEU A 142 -9.41 -11.70 -2.31
C LEU A 142 -10.88 -11.32 -2.49
N ALA A 143 -11.37 -10.42 -1.65
CA ALA A 143 -12.73 -9.88 -1.72
C ALA A 143 -12.72 -8.35 -1.54
N LEU A 144 -13.64 -7.67 -2.21
CA LEU A 144 -13.92 -6.25 -2.01
C LEU A 144 -15.01 -6.10 -0.97
N TRP A 145 -14.71 -5.40 0.12
CA TRP A 145 -15.68 -5.04 1.13
C TRP A 145 -15.94 -3.54 1.09
N SER A 146 -17.20 -3.15 1.22
CA SER A 146 -17.61 -1.75 1.38
C SER A 146 -18.14 -1.54 2.79
N VAL A 147 -17.79 -0.42 3.40
CA VAL A 147 -18.25 -0.09 4.76
C VAL A 147 -19.78 -0.05 4.79
N GLY A 148 -20.37 -0.64 5.83
CA GLY A 148 -21.82 -0.74 6.00
C GLY A 148 -22.46 -1.90 5.25
N GLN A 149 -21.69 -2.70 4.48
CA GLN A 149 -22.17 -3.96 3.91
C GLN A 149 -21.81 -5.14 4.81
N ASP A 150 -22.75 -6.06 4.97
CA ASP A 150 -22.58 -7.28 5.79
C ASP A 150 -21.60 -8.28 5.18
N LYS A 151 -21.40 -8.24 3.86
CA LYS A 151 -20.63 -9.23 3.11
C LYS A 151 -19.68 -8.56 2.13
N ALA A 152 -18.47 -9.10 2.05
CA ALA A 152 -17.53 -8.78 1.00
C ALA A 152 -17.87 -9.53 -0.29
N VAL A 153 -17.64 -8.90 -1.44
CA VAL A 153 -17.81 -9.51 -2.76
C VAL A 153 -16.48 -10.13 -3.21
N LYS A 154 -16.48 -11.42 -3.53
CA LYS A 154 -15.27 -12.13 -3.97
C LYS A 154 -14.76 -11.57 -5.30
N LEU A 155 -13.47 -11.23 -5.35
CA LEU A 155 -12.79 -10.77 -6.57
C LEU A 155 -12.07 -11.92 -7.27
N THR A 156 -11.28 -12.71 -6.54
CA THR A 156 -10.48 -13.80 -7.10
C THR A 156 -10.27 -14.93 -6.10
N ASN A 157 -9.98 -16.13 -6.59
CA ASN A 157 -9.57 -17.29 -5.79
C ASN A 157 -8.10 -17.25 -5.39
N PHE A 158 -7.34 -16.23 -5.79
CA PHE A 158 -5.94 -16.08 -5.41
C PHE A 158 -5.80 -15.92 -3.89
N ARG A 159 -5.03 -16.82 -3.27
CA ARG A 159 -4.85 -16.89 -1.82
C ARG A 159 -3.60 -16.15 -1.39
N GLY A 160 -3.68 -15.48 -0.24
CA GLY A 160 -2.55 -14.82 0.41
C GLY A 160 -2.50 -13.31 0.23
N ASP A 161 -1.52 -12.70 0.87
CA ASP A 161 -1.36 -11.25 0.95
C ASP A 161 -0.38 -10.68 -0.10
N ASP A 162 0.22 -11.56 -0.89
CA ASP A 162 1.15 -11.21 -1.96
C ASP A 162 0.39 -10.77 -3.21
N TYR A 163 -0.14 -9.56 -3.20
CA TYR A 163 -0.69 -8.94 -4.39
C TYR A 163 -0.32 -7.47 -4.45
N THR A 164 -0.21 -6.96 -5.66
CA THR A 164 -0.18 -5.53 -5.91
C THR A 164 -1.60 -5.07 -6.20
N SER A 165 -2.03 -4.00 -5.53
CA SER A 165 -3.33 -3.37 -5.79
C SER A 165 -3.16 -1.89 -6.08
N ARG A 166 -3.95 -1.37 -7.03
CA ARG A 166 -4.07 0.06 -7.30
C ARG A 166 -5.53 0.46 -7.30
N TRP A 167 -5.87 1.46 -6.50
CA TRP A 167 -7.21 2.05 -6.45
C TRP A 167 -7.29 3.17 -7.49
N ASP A 168 -8.34 3.15 -8.31
CA ASP A 168 -8.66 4.20 -9.28
C ASP A 168 -10.08 4.69 -8.99
N ILE A 169 -10.17 5.55 -7.98
CA ILE A 169 -11.45 6.02 -7.42
C ILE A 169 -12.24 6.83 -8.48
N ASP A 170 -11.55 7.61 -9.30
CA ASP A 170 -12.16 8.47 -10.32
C ASP A 170 -12.91 7.64 -11.38
N HIS A 171 -12.43 6.42 -11.65
CA HIS A 171 -13.08 5.48 -12.56
C HIS A 171 -13.89 4.39 -11.86
N ASN A 172 -14.01 4.44 -10.53
CA ASN A 172 -14.69 3.45 -9.72
C ASN A 172 -14.15 2.01 -9.95
N GLU A 173 -12.82 1.87 -9.95
CA GLU A 173 -12.12 0.61 -10.22
C GLU A 173 -11.03 0.28 -9.19
N VAL A 174 -10.77 -1.03 -9.01
CA VAL A 174 -9.58 -1.54 -8.32
C VAL A 174 -8.85 -2.55 -9.20
N TRP A 175 -7.55 -2.35 -9.31
CA TRP A 175 -6.65 -3.13 -10.13
C TRP A 175 -5.90 -4.09 -9.21
N VAL A 176 -5.92 -5.37 -9.51
CA VAL A 176 -5.30 -6.42 -8.70
C VAL A 176 -4.39 -7.25 -9.60
N LEU A 177 -3.12 -7.27 -9.24
CA LEU A 177 -2.12 -8.16 -9.80
C LEU A 177 -1.69 -9.15 -8.71
N PRO A 178 -2.13 -10.41 -8.77
CA PRO A 178 -1.57 -11.46 -7.94
C PRO A 178 -0.08 -11.60 -8.18
N THR A 179 0.70 -11.57 -7.11
CA THR A 179 2.16 -11.67 -7.14
C THR A 179 2.63 -12.70 -6.13
N SER A 180 3.88 -13.10 -6.21
CA SER A 180 4.60 -13.79 -5.16
C SER A 180 6.07 -13.43 -5.37
N TYR A 181 6.92 -13.86 -4.45
CA TYR A 181 8.35 -13.64 -4.61
C TYR A 181 8.93 -14.24 -5.91
N TYR A 182 8.31 -15.28 -6.47
CA TYR A 182 8.82 -16.01 -7.64
C TYR A 182 7.92 -15.95 -8.88
N TYR A 183 6.71 -15.41 -8.77
CA TYR A 183 5.69 -15.49 -9.81
C TYR A 183 4.78 -14.26 -9.77
N SER A 184 4.16 -13.95 -10.90
CA SER A 184 2.95 -13.13 -10.93
C SER A 184 1.98 -13.71 -11.92
N ALA A 185 0.70 -13.37 -11.80
CA ALA A 185 -0.24 -13.60 -12.88
C ALA A 185 0.29 -12.99 -14.19
N ALA A 186 -0.14 -13.54 -15.34
CA ALA A 186 0.26 -13.05 -16.66
C ALA A 186 -0.30 -11.65 -16.99
N GLY A 187 -1.21 -11.14 -16.17
CA GLY A 187 -1.82 -9.84 -16.34
C GLY A 187 -2.46 -9.30 -15.06
N VAL A 188 -2.76 -8.00 -15.09
CA VAL A 188 -3.52 -7.31 -14.05
C VAL A 188 -5.02 -7.42 -14.35
N THR A 189 -5.80 -7.78 -13.33
CA THR A 189 -7.27 -7.83 -13.44
C THR A 189 -7.87 -6.58 -12.81
N VAL A 190 -8.92 -6.05 -13.44
CA VAL A 190 -9.62 -4.86 -12.98
C VAL A 190 -11.02 -5.22 -12.56
N TYR A 191 -11.40 -4.76 -11.38
CA TYR A 191 -12.71 -5.00 -10.79
C TYR A 191 -13.42 -3.67 -10.56
N SER A 192 -14.74 -3.65 -10.76
CA SER A 192 -15.57 -2.50 -10.42
C SER A 192 -15.66 -2.35 -8.91
N LEU A 193 -15.49 -1.14 -8.41
CA LEU A 193 -15.72 -0.81 -7.00
C LEU A 193 -17.20 -0.85 -6.63
N LYS A 194 -18.12 -0.78 -7.60
CA LYS A 194 -19.56 -0.79 -7.33
C LYS A 194 -20.05 -2.14 -6.82
N ASN A 195 -19.57 -3.22 -7.42
CA ASN A 195 -20.12 -4.55 -7.22
C ASN A 195 -19.09 -5.68 -7.29
N GLY A 196 -17.79 -5.38 -7.47
CA GLY A 196 -16.74 -6.39 -7.56
C GLY A 196 -16.67 -7.13 -8.89
N ASP A 197 -17.46 -6.77 -9.91
CA ASP A 197 -17.42 -7.43 -11.21
C ASP A 197 -16.07 -7.20 -11.90
N LYS A 198 -15.55 -8.24 -12.58
CA LYS A 198 -14.39 -8.10 -13.45
C LYS A 198 -14.77 -7.25 -14.67
N VAL A 199 -14.15 -6.08 -14.81
CA VAL A 199 -14.38 -5.12 -15.92
C VAL A 199 -13.20 -5.00 -16.88
N GLY A 200 -12.05 -5.60 -16.54
CA GLY A 200 -10.87 -5.57 -17.39
C GLY A 200 -9.83 -6.64 -17.06
N TYR A 201 -8.98 -6.91 -18.04
CA TYR A 201 -7.78 -7.72 -17.90
C TYR A 201 -6.76 -7.22 -18.90
N TYR A 202 -5.53 -6.99 -18.45
CA TYR A 202 -4.43 -6.48 -19.28
C TYR A 202 -3.19 -7.33 -18.99
N ASP A 203 -2.73 -8.08 -19.98
CA ASP A 203 -1.57 -8.93 -19.89
C ASP A 203 -0.34 -8.33 -20.56
N ASN A 204 0.79 -9.01 -20.39
CA ASN A 204 1.98 -8.79 -21.19
C ASN A 204 2.29 -10.08 -21.94
N PRO A 205 1.88 -10.19 -23.22
CA PRO A 205 2.16 -11.38 -24.02
C PRO A 205 3.65 -11.66 -24.22
N ALA A 206 4.51 -10.64 -24.07
CA ALA A 206 5.95 -10.83 -23.97
C ALA A 206 6.31 -11.16 -22.53
N GLY A 207 7.13 -12.18 -22.35
CA GLY A 207 7.58 -12.58 -21.02
C GLY A 207 6.48 -13.22 -20.18
N GLN A 208 5.57 -13.99 -20.79
CA GLN A 208 4.53 -14.75 -20.07
C GLN A 208 5.08 -15.67 -18.97
N SER A 209 6.36 -16.06 -19.05
CA SER A 209 7.06 -16.85 -18.03
C SER A 209 7.74 -16.02 -16.95
N ALA A 210 7.66 -14.69 -17.01
CA ALA A 210 8.34 -13.78 -16.12
C ALA A 210 7.35 -13.07 -15.19
N GLN A 211 7.88 -12.58 -14.06
CA GLN A 211 7.11 -11.69 -13.20
C GLN A 211 6.78 -10.41 -13.98
N ILE A 212 5.60 -9.84 -13.75
CA ILE A 212 5.15 -8.59 -14.34
C ILE A 212 4.85 -7.55 -13.27
N GLY A 213 4.82 -6.29 -13.69
CA GLY A 213 4.27 -5.16 -12.97
C GLY A 213 3.34 -4.40 -13.90
N PHE A 214 2.63 -3.43 -13.34
CA PHE A 214 1.81 -2.53 -14.14
C PHE A 214 1.80 -1.11 -13.57
N THR A 215 1.54 -0.16 -14.44
CA THR A 215 1.20 1.22 -14.08
C THR A 215 0.21 1.80 -15.07
N LEU A 216 -0.30 2.99 -14.78
CA LEU A 216 -1.19 3.74 -15.66
C LEU A 216 -0.46 4.99 -16.17
N SER A 217 -0.86 5.48 -17.35
CA SER A 217 -0.51 6.83 -17.78
C SER A 217 -1.06 7.88 -16.81
N ALA A 218 -0.53 9.10 -16.88
CA ALA A 218 -0.94 10.19 -16.00
C ALA A 218 -2.44 10.53 -16.09
N ASP A 219 -3.03 10.38 -17.28
CA ASP A 219 -4.46 10.57 -17.53
C ASP A 219 -5.31 9.31 -17.26
N GLY A 220 -4.68 8.19 -16.88
CA GLY A 220 -5.36 6.92 -16.62
C GLY A 220 -5.91 6.19 -17.85
N ASN A 221 -5.72 6.72 -19.07
CA ASN A 221 -6.28 6.14 -20.30
C ASN A 221 -5.44 5.00 -20.88
N LYS A 222 -4.17 4.88 -20.47
CA LYS A 222 -3.28 3.79 -20.87
C LYS A 222 -2.89 2.93 -19.68
N VAL A 223 -2.73 1.64 -19.94
CA VAL A 223 -2.17 0.67 -19.00
C VAL A 223 -0.83 0.21 -19.55
N ILE A 224 0.20 0.29 -18.74
CA ILE A 224 1.54 -0.16 -19.09
C ILE A 224 1.81 -1.42 -18.27
N VAL A 225 1.85 -2.57 -18.92
CA VAL A 225 2.16 -3.86 -18.30
C VAL A 225 3.56 -4.27 -18.74
N TYR A 226 4.46 -4.51 -17.80
CA TYR A 226 5.88 -4.68 -18.08
C TYR A 226 6.46 -5.86 -17.32
N THR A 227 7.47 -6.50 -17.88
CA THR A 227 8.20 -7.59 -17.22
C THR A 227 9.11 -7.04 -16.10
N VAL A 228 8.98 -7.58 -14.88
CA VAL A 228 9.79 -7.28 -13.69
C VAL A 228 10.90 -8.33 -13.55
N ARG A 229 12.13 -7.95 -13.92
CA ARG A 229 13.44 -8.46 -13.42
C ARG A 229 13.90 -9.94 -13.65
N LEU A 230 15.20 -10.05 -14.02
CA LEU A 230 16.25 -11.08 -13.78
C LEU A 230 15.92 -12.58 -13.94
N GLN A 231 15.50 -13.02 -15.12
CA GLN A 231 15.94 -14.35 -15.57
C GLN A 231 16.63 -14.19 -16.92
N ASN A 232 17.64 -15.01 -17.20
CA ASN A 232 18.47 -14.99 -18.43
C ASN A 232 17.66 -15.37 -19.69
N VAL A 233 16.40 -14.99 -19.75
CA VAL A 233 15.46 -15.32 -20.80
C VAL A 233 15.31 -14.09 -21.68
N SER A 234 15.63 -14.27 -22.95
CA SER A 234 15.15 -13.40 -24.00
C SER A 234 13.63 -13.27 -23.92
N GLY A 235 13.10 -12.10 -24.26
CA GLY A 235 11.66 -11.86 -24.37
C GLY A 235 11.02 -11.10 -23.22
N ALA A 236 11.76 -10.29 -22.45
CA ALA A 236 11.11 -9.25 -21.64
C ALA A 236 10.47 -8.23 -22.59
N GLY A 237 9.27 -7.79 -22.26
CA GLY A 237 8.59 -6.78 -23.06
C GLY A 237 7.77 -5.84 -22.22
N VAL A 238 7.27 -4.82 -22.89
CA VAL A 238 6.29 -3.90 -22.35
C VAL A 238 5.12 -3.85 -23.31
N THR A 239 3.91 -3.98 -22.75
CA THR A 239 2.67 -3.82 -23.48
C THR A 239 1.96 -2.57 -22.98
N VAL A 240 1.70 -1.63 -23.89
CA VAL A 240 0.93 -0.41 -23.64
C VAL A 240 -0.47 -0.62 -24.20
N TRP A 241 -1.46 -0.73 -23.32
CA TRP A 241 -2.86 -0.89 -23.65
C TRP A 241 -3.56 0.46 -23.65
N ASP A 242 -4.47 0.64 -24.59
CA ASP A 242 -5.55 1.60 -24.49
C ASP A 242 -6.69 1.01 -23.64
N ARG A 243 -7.02 1.70 -22.54
CA ARG A 243 -7.98 1.20 -21.55
C ARG A 243 -9.39 1.05 -22.11
N GLY A 244 -9.82 2.00 -22.94
CA GLY A 244 -11.19 2.06 -23.46
C GLY A 244 -11.42 1.06 -24.59
N THR A 245 -10.51 1.04 -25.57
CA THR A 245 -10.63 0.21 -26.78
C THR A 245 -10.05 -1.19 -26.60
N LYS A 246 -9.22 -1.42 -25.58
CA LYS A 246 -8.41 -2.65 -25.39
C LYS A 246 -7.40 -2.91 -26.52
N ASN A 247 -7.20 -1.95 -27.43
CA ASN A 247 -6.10 -2.01 -28.38
C ASN A 247 -4.78 -1.92 -27.61
N ASN A 248 -3.73 -2.55 -28.10
CA ASN A 248 -2.42 -2.47 -27.47
C ASN A 248 -1.30 -2.39 -28.50
N VAL A 249 -0.18 -1.89 -28.03
CA VAL A 249 1.09 -1.92 -28.72
C VAL A 249 2.13 -2.52 -27.79
N GLN A 250 2.99 -3.34 -28.35
CA GLN A 250 4.01 -4.07 -27.62
C GLN A 250 5.40 -3.68 -28.11
N VAL A 251 6.34 -3.57 -27.20
CA VAL A 251 7.75 -3.33 -27.53
C VAL A 251 8.64 -4.40 -26.92
N ASP A 252 9.72 -4.71 -27.63
CA ASP A 252 10.74 -5.64 -27.16
C ASP A 252 11.69 -4.91 -26.20
N ALA A 253 11.63 -5.26 -24.92
CA ALA A 253 12.54 -4.74 -23.91
C ALA A 253 13.80 -5.64 -23.76
N ASN A 254 13.90 -6.73 -24.51
CA ASN A 254 14.97 -7.72 -24.53
C ASN A 254 15.34 -8.21 -23.12
N THR A 255 16.62 -8.14 -22.70
CA THR A 255 17.04 -8.53 -21.33
C THR A 255 16.94 -7.38 -20.33
N ASP A 256 16.75 -6.16 -20.80
CA ASP A 256 16.83 -4.92 -20.03
C ASP A 256 15.44 -4.33 -19.75
N GLY A 257 14.49 -5.19 -19.35
CA GLY A 257 13.23 -4.76 -18.76
C GLY A 257 13.45 -3.96 -17.47
N THR A 258 12.42 -3.27 -16.98
CA THR A 258 12.50 -2.55 -15.70
C THR A 258 11.91 -3.34 -14.55
N SER A 259 12.60 -3.34 -13.41
CA SER A 259 12.07 -3.90 -12.16
C SER A 259 11.27 -2.89 -11.33
N TYR A 260 11.25 -1.63 -11.78
CA TYR A 260 10.82 -0.47 -10.99
C TYR A 260 9.90 0.41 -11.82
N VAL A 261 8.74 0.75 -11.27
CA VAL A 261 7.73 1.57 -11.95
C VAL A 261 8.22 3.00 -12.19
N GLU A 262 9.12 3.49 -11.34
CA GLU A 262 9.69 4.83 -11.40
C GLU A 262 10.61 4.99 -12.62
N ARG A 263 11.01 3.88 -13.25
CA ARG A 263 11.89 3.86 -14.42
C ARG A 263 11.14 3.68 -15.73
N ILE A 264 9.82 3.76 -15.73
CA ILE A 264 9.02 3.73 -16.95
C ILE A 264 8.16 4.99 -17.04
N ALA A 265 8.19 5.63 -18.20
CA ALA A 265 7.39 6.82 -18.47
C ALA A 265 6.79 6.76 -19.87
N LEU A 266 5.55 7.21 -19.99
CA LEU A 266 4.86 7.38 -21.26
C LEU A 266 4.59 8.87 -21.47
N SER A 267 4.86 9.38 -22.67
CA SER A 267 4.53 10.76 -23.01
C SER A 267 3.02 10.98 -22.96
N ALA A 268 2.58 12.22 -22.71
CA ALA A 268 1.16 12.54 -22.55
C ALA A 268 0.32 12.24 -23.81
N ASP A 269 0.92 12.33 -25.00
CA ASP A 269 0.32 11.97 -26.28
C ASP A 269 0.42 10.47 -26.61
N ALA A 270 0.96 9.67 -25.69
CA ALA A 270 1.24 8.24 -25.85
C ALA A 270 2.08 7.90 -27.09
N ARG A 271 2.88 8.85 -27.59
CA ARG A 271 3.79 8.63 -28.71
C ARG A 271 5.10 7.98 -28.27
N TYR A 272 5.67 8.38 -27.14
CA TYR A 272 6.97 7.91 -26.69
C TYR A 272 6.85 7.11 -25.40
N LEU A 273 7.44 5.91 -25.39
CA LEU A 273 7.69 5.14 -24.18
C LEU A 273 9.17 5.22 -23.84
N VAL A 274 9.48 5.47 -22.58
CA VAL A 274 10.85 5.57 -22.09
C VAL A 274 11.06 4.61 -20.92
N ILE A 275 12.16 3.87 -20.97
CA ILE A 275 12.64 3.04 -19.85
C ILE A 275 14.04 3.46 -19.45
N GLY A 276 14.23 3.73 -18.16
CA GLY A 276 15.52 4.01 -17.55
C GLY A 276 16.20 2.74 -17.03
N GLY A 277 17.47 2.55 -17.36
CA GLY A 277 18.31 1.46 -16.85
C GLY A 277 19.76 1.92 -16.70
N ASN A 278 20.68 1.19 -17.33
CA ASN A 278 22.04 1.69 -17.55
C ASN A 278 22.08 2.76 -18.65
N ASN A 279 21.10 2.73 -19.55
CA ASN A 279 20.89 3.71 -20.60
C ASN A 279 19.44 4.20 -20.55
N LEU A 280 19.17 5.28 -21.26
CA LEU A 280 17.81 5.71 -21.56
C LEU A 280 17.36 5.02 -22.86
N ARG A 281 16.28 4.26 -22.80
CA ARG A 281 15.73 3.52 -23.94
C ARG A 281 14.41 4.13 -24.35
N VAL A 282 14.25 4.46 -25.62
CA VAL A 282 13.11 5.22 -26.13
C VAL A 282 12.50 4.49 -27.34
N TRP A 283 11.18 4.30 -27.30
CA TRP A 283 10.40 3.79 -28.42
C TRP A 283 9.44 4.87 -28.93
N ASP A 284 9.41 5.10 -30.24
CA ASP A 284 8.33 5.84 -30.90
C ASP A 284 7.21 4.86 -31.27
N LEU A 285 6.15 4.84 -30.45
CA LEU A 285 5.04 3.90 -30.54
C LEU A 285 4.20 4.07 -31.82
N GLN A 286 4.36 5.18 -32.55
CA GLN A 286 3.67 5.43 -33.81
C GLN A 286 4.49 4.97 -35.03
N ASN A 287 5.78 4.71 -34.86
CA ASN A 287 6.72 4.37 -35.93
C ASN A 287 7.40 3.01 -35.69
N LEU A 288 6.67 2.07 -35.08
CA LEU A 288 7.21 0.75 -34.78
C LEU A 288 7.21 -0.18 -36.01
N PRO A 289 8.25 -0.99 -36.20
CA PRO A 289 8.24 -2.08 -37.16
C PRO A 289 7.10 -3.09 -36.89
N ALA A 290 6.65 -3.76 -37.96
CA ALA A 290 5.53 -4.71 -37.86
C ALA A 290 5.85 -5.90 -36.94
N LYS A 291 7.05 -6.47 -37.04
CA LYS A 291 7.49 -7.62 -36.23
C LYS A 291 7.99 -7.16 -34.87
N LEU A 292 7.59 -7.85 -33.81
CA LEU A 292 7.95 -7.50 -32.43
C LEU A 292 9.47 -7.47 -32.20
N ASN A 293 10.19 -8.48 -32.68
CA ASN A 293 11.65 -8.59 -32.49
C ASN A 293 12.45 -7.51 -33.25
N ASP A 294 11.81 -6.73 -34.13
CA ASP A 294 12.43 -5.61 -34.83
C ASP A 294 12.14 -4.28 -34.11
N ARG A 295 11.34 -4.27 -33.03
CA ARG A 295 10.93 -3.07 -32.27
C ARG A 295 11.98 -2.68 -31.22
N ASP A 296 13.22 -2.53 -31.66
CA ASP A 296 14.33 -2.09 -30.81
C ASP A 296 14.18 -0.61 -30.42
N PRO A 297 14.56 -0.23 -29.19
CA PRO A 297 14.57 1.17 -28.80
C PRO A 297 15.72 1.93 -29.43
N MET A 298 15.53 3.24 -29.55
CA MET A 298 16.64 4.18 -29.56
C MET A 298 17.32 4.18 -28.19
N VAL A 299 18.64 4.03 -28.17
CA VAL A 299 19.43 3.98 -26.92
C VAL A 299 20.27 5.23 -26.82
N TYR A 300 20.05 5.99 -25.75
CA TYR A 300 20.88 7.14 -25.40
C TYR A 300 21.77 6.76 -24.23
N ALA A 301 23.09 6.91 -24.43
CA ALA A 301 24.08 6.71 -23.39
C ALA A 301 23.79 7.70 -22.26
N ALA A 302 23.19 7.20 -21.19
CA ALA A 302 23.03 7.95 -19.97
C ALA A 302 24.37 7.94 -19.22
N SER A 303 24.42 8.65 -18.10
CA SER A 303 25.60 8.70 -17.24
C SER A 303 26.07 7.29 -16.83
N SER A 304 27.31 7.15 -16.34
CA SER A 304 27.80 5.84 -15.87
C SER A 304 26.95 5.27 -14.73
N ALA A 305 26.23 6.13 -14.01
CA ALA A 305 25.28 5.74 -12.99
C ALA A 305 23.95 5.24 -13.57
N LYS A 306 23.41 4.23 -12.88
CA LYS A 306 22.09 3.67 -13.17
C LYS A 306 20.99 4.72 -12.97
N ILE A 307 20.13 4.86 -13.96
CA ILE A 307 18.92 5.69 -13.88
C ILE A 307 17.97 5.08 -12.84
N THR A 308 17.56 5.87 -11.86
CA THR A 308 16.65 5.49 -10.79
C THR A 308 15.23 5.96 -11.03
N ASN A 309 15.04 7.04 -11.79
CA ASN A 309 13.73 7.61 -12.12
C ASN A 309 13.73 8.21 -13.53
N VAL A 310 12.62 8.09 -14.26
CA VAL A 310 12.34 8.86 -15.47
C VAL A 310 10.96 9.51 -15.42
N ARG A 311 10.84 10.73 -15.93
CA ARG A 311 9.55 11.41 -16.11
C ARG A 311 9.58 12.32 -17.33
N PHE A 312 8.45 12.41 -18.04
CA PHE A 312 8.29 13.43 -19.08
C PHE A 312 8.03 14.80 -18.45
N LEU A 313 8.76 15.81 -18.90
CA LEU A 313 8.49 17.23 -18.57
C LEU A 313 7.50 17.85 -19.56
N ASN A 314 7.49 17.35 -20.78
CA ASN A 314 6.53 17.66 -21.85
C ASN A 314 6.53 16.51 -22.87
N GLY A 315 5.85 16.64 -24.01
CA GLY A 315 5.74 15.56 -25.02
C GLY A 315 7.07 15.07 -25.59
N ASN A 316 8.12 15.90 -25.60
CA ASN A 316 9.39 15.59 -26.26
C ASN A 316 10.61 15.62 -25.33
N VAL A 317 10.48 16.08 -24.09
CA VAL A 317 11.58 16.17 -23.12
C VAL A 317 11.34 15.23 -21.96
N VAL A 318 12.29 14.33 -21.74
CA VAL A 318 12.31 13.42 -20.58
C VAL A 318 13.44 13.81 -19.64
N GLU A 319 13.14 13.82 -18.35
CA GLU A 319 14.13 13.95 -17.28
C GLU A 319 14.46 12.56 -16.73
N ALA A 320 15.75 12.26 -16.65
CA ALA A 320 16.28 11.06 -16.01
C ALA A 320 17.05 11.47 -14.75
N THR A 321 16.78 10.80 -13.63
CA THR A 321 17.54 10.95 -12.37
C THR A 321 18.41 9.72 -12.16
N SER A 322 19.67 9.92 -11.78
CA SER A 322 20.62 8.88 -11.36
C SER A 322 21.31 9.30 -10.05
N SER A 323 22.22 8.47 -9.54
CA SER A 323 23.05 8.85 -8.38
C SER A 323 24.08 9.94 -8.69
N GLU A 324 24.30 10.28 -9.96
CA GLU A 324 25.23 11.34 -10.40
C GLU A 324 24.53 12.68 -10.67
N GLY A 325 23.20 12.73 -10.61
CA GLY A 325 22.40 13.94 -10.83
C GLY A 325 21.19 13.71 -11.72
N GLN A 326 20.74 14.79 -12.36
CA GLN A 326 19.61 14.77 -13.29
C GLN A 326 20.04 15.24 -14.67
N ALA A 327 19.47 14.65 -15.72
CA ALA A 327 19.69 15.06 -17.09
C ALA A 327 18.37 15.08 -17.85
N GLN A 328 18.18 16.09 -18.70
CA GLN A 328 17.00 16.22 -19.55
C GLN A 328 17.39 15.96 -21.00
N TRP A 329 16.58 15.18 -21.69
CA TRP A 329 16.86 14.67 -23.03
C TRP A 329 15.69 14.98 -23.96
N ASP A 330 16.00 15.45 -25.17
CA ASP A 330 15.05 15.46 -26.27
C ASP A 330 14.90 14.02 -26.79
N VAL A 331 13.71 13.44 -26.66
CA VAL A 331 13.46 12.02 -26.91
C VAL A 331 13.46 11.65 -28.39
N ALA A 332 13.34 12.62 -29.29
CA ALA A 332 13.37 12.36 -30.73
C ALA A 332 14.81 12.33 -31.25
N SER A 333 15.65 13.24 -30.77
CA SER A 333 17.03 13.40 -31.24
C SER A 333 18.07 12.72 -30.36
N GLY A 334 17.74 12.38 -29.12
CA GLY A 334 18.67 11.88 -28.12
C GLY A 334 19.67 12.93 -27.62
N LYS A 335 19.43 14.22 -27.90
CA LYS A 335 20.31 15.31 -27.44
C LYS A 335 19.99 15.69 -26.00
N VAL A 336 21.03 15.91 -25.21
CA VAL A 336 20.91 16.50 -23.88
C VAL A 336 20.45 17.94 -24.01
N VAL A 337 19.32 18.27 -23.36
CA VAL A 337 18.76 19.63 -23.26
C VAL A 337 19.43 20.39 -22.11
N THR A 338 19.57 19.74 -20.94
CA THR A 338 20.25 20.31 -19.77
C THR A 338 20.79 19.21 -18.86
N ASN A 339 21.87 19.52 -18.15
CA ASN A 339 22.47 18.69 -17.11
C ASN A 339 22.39 19.44 -15.77
N ILE A 340 21.73 18.83 -14.80
CA ILE A 340 21.59 19.35 -13.44
C ILE A 340 22.43 18.46 -12.54
N VAL A 341 23.67 18.88 -12.32
CA VAL A 341 24.60 18.17 -11.42
C VAL A 341 24.16 18.45 -9.98
N SER A 342 23.84 17.39 -9.22
CA SER A 342 23.64 17.54 -7.78
C SER A 342 24.98 17.92 -7.14
N ARG A 343 25.03 19.06 -6.46
CA ARG A 343 26.21 19.49 -5.70
C ARG A 343 26.49 18.58 -4.52
#